data_AF-A0A3M1ZB76-F1
#
_entry.id   AF-A0A3M1ZB76-F1
#
_cell.length_a   1.000
_cell.length_b   1.000
_cell.length_c   1.000
_cell.angle_alpha   90.00
_cell.angle_beta   90.00
_cell.angle_gamma   90.00
#
_symmetry.space_group_name_H-M   'P 1'
#
loop_
_entity.id
_entity.type
_entity.pdbx_description
1 polymer ?
#
loop_
_entity_poly.entity_id
_entity_poly.type
_entity_poly.pdbx_seq_one_letter_code
_entity_poly.pdbx_strand_id
1 'polypeptide(L)'
;MTTERRQAVELAIGQIEKQFGKGAIMRLGEAGPARGIEAIPSGALSLDLALGVGGYPRGRVVEIFGPESSGKTTLALHAVAEAQAQGGIAAFIDAEHALDVSYARRLGVNVEDLLVSQPDTGEQALEIT
;
A
#
# COMPACT_ATOMS: atom_id res chain seq x y z
N MET A 1 -10.93 5.71 -36.92
CA MET A 1 -9.83 4.74 -37.15
C MET A 1 -10.22 3.85 -38.32
N THR A 2 -9.32 3.59 -39.27
CA THR A 2 -9.57 2.64 -40.36
C THR A 2 -9.66 1.22 -39.81
N THR A 3 -10.47 0.37 -40.45
CA THR A 3 -10.71 -1.03 -40.03
C THR A 3 -9.42 -1.83 -39.90
N GLU A 4 -8.47 -1.63 -40.82
CA GLU A 4 -7.15 -2.27 -40.81
C GLU A 4 -6.33 -1.90 -39.56
N ARG A 5 -6.35 -0.62 -39.18
CA ARG A 5 -5.65 -0.16 -37.97
C ARG A 5 -6.25 -0.78 -36.71
N ARG A 6 -7.57 -1.04 -36.68
CA ARG A 6 -8.22 -1.70 -35.55
C ARG A 6 -7.81 -3.18 -35.47
N GLN A 7 -7.78 -3.90 -36.59
CA GLN A 7 -7.35 -5.30 -36.63
C GLN A 7 -5.89 -5.48 -36.20
N ALA A 8 -4.99 -4.60 -36.65
CA ALA A 8 -3.59 -4.63 -36.24
C ALA A 8 -3.41 -4.43 -34.72
N VAL A 9 -4.23 -3.55 -34.13
CA VAL A 9 -4.23 -3.31 -32.67
C VAL A 9 -4.71 -4.54 -31.90
N GLU A 10 -5.79 -5.19 -32.34
CA GLU A 10 -6.30 -6.41 -31.66
C GLU A 10 -5.31 -7.58 -31.75
N LEU A 11 -4.63 -7.74 -32.89
CA LEU A 11 -3.56 -8.73 -33.07
C LEU A 11 -2.39 -8.48 -32.11
N ALA A 12 -1.94 -7.22 -31.98
CA ALA A 12 -0.86 -6.86 -31.06
C ALA A 12 -1.26 -7.11 -29.59
N ILE A 13 -2.49 -6.76 -29.21
CA ILE A 13 -3.04 -7.04 -27.87
C ILE A 13 -2.99 -8.55 -27.58
N GLY A 14 -3.50 -9.38 -28.50
CA GLY A 14 -3.49 -10.84 -28.34
C GLY A 14 -2.10 -11.46 -28.28
N GLN A 15 -1.12 -10.90 -29.02
CA GLN A 15 0.27 -11.35 -28.94
C GLN A 15 0.89 -11.06 -27.56
N ILE A 16 0.63 -9.88 -27.00
CA ILE A 16 1.11 -9.49 -25.67
C ILE A 16 0.49 -10.40 -24.60
N GLU A 17 -0.82 -10.66 -24.63
CA GLU A 17 -1.47 -11.55 -23.66
C GLU A 17 -0.95 -13.00 -23.76
N LYS A 18 -0.69 -13.50 -24.97
CA LYS A 18 -0.13 -14.85 -25.16
C LYS A 18 1.28 -14.98 -24.59
N GLN A 19 2.09 -13.92 -24.69
CA GLN A 19 3.49 -13.94 -24.24
C GLN A 19 3.64 -13.66 -22.75
N PHE A 20 2.84 -12.74 -22.19
CA PHE A 20 3.03 -12.23 -20.82
C PHE A 20 1.88 -12.57 -19.86
N GLY A 21 0.85 -13.27 -20.34
CA GLY A 21 -0.31 -13.68 -19.55
C GLY A 21 -1.52 -12.75 -19.69
N LYS A 22 -2.67 -13.24 -19.25
CA LYS A 22 -3.93 -12.46 -19.24
C LYS A 22 -3.79 -11.21 -18.38
N GLY A 23 -4.25 -10.07 -18.90
CA GLY A 23 -4.19 -8.78 -18.20
C GLY A 23 -2.84 -8.06 -18.30
N ALA A 24 -1.87 -8.58 -19.05
CA ALA A 24 -0.62 -7.89 -19.36
C ALA A 24 -0.83 -6.59 -20.17
N ILE A 25 -1.95 -6.49 -20.89
CA ILE A 25 -2.40 -5.27 -21.54
C ILE A 25 -3.93 -5.23 -21.52
N MET A 26 -4.51 -4.07 -21.22
CA MET A 26 -5.95 -3.86 -21.22
C MET A 26 -6.28 -2.43 -21.57
N ARG A 27 -7.47 -2.19 -22.13
CA ARG A 27 -7.96 -0.82 -22.29
C ARG A 27 -8.29 -0.27 -20.91
N LEU A 28 -7.84 0.95 -20.64
CA LEU A 28 -8.02 1.60 -19.34
C LEU A 28 -9.50 1.66 -18.88
N GLY A 29 -10.45 1.74 -19.82
CA GLY A 29 -11.89 1.73 -19.54
C GLY A 29 -12.58 0.36 -19.60
N GLU A 30 -11.89 -0.71 -20.02
CA GLU A 30 -12.39 -2.10 -19.98
C GLU A 30 -11.98 -2.81 -18.68
N ALA A 31 -10.98 -2.29 -17.97
CA ALA A 31 -10.93 -2.47 -16.53
C ALA A 31 -12.28 -1.94 -16.01
N GLY A 32 -13.19 -2.84 -15.63
CA GLY A 32 -14.50 -2.49 -15.06
C GLY A 32 -14.34 -1.42 -13.98
N PRO A 33 -15.42 -0.69 -13.62
CA PRO A 33 -15.37 0.53 -12.80
C PRO A 33 -14.27 0.38 -11.76
N ALA A 34 -13.17 1.13 -11.94
CA ALA A 34 -11.91 0.91 -11.24
C ALA A 34 -12.25 0.42 -9.85
N ARG A 35 -12.01 -0.87 -9.56
CA ARG A 35 -12.39 -1.48 -8.27
C ARG A 35 -12.03 -0.44 -7.23
N GLY A 36 -13.04 0.12 -6.55
CA GLY A 36 -12.88 1.36 -5.78
C GLY A 36 -11.59 1.25 -4.98
N ILE A 37 -10.74 2.28 -5.03
CA ILE A 37 -9.40 2.21 -4.43
C ILE A 37 -9.60 1.83 -2.96
N GLU A 38 -9.29 0.58 -2.63
CA GLU A 38 -9.41 0.11 -1.26
C GLU A 38 -8.40 0.88 -0.43
N ALA A 39 -8.81 1.36 0.74
CA ALA A 39 -7.99 2.18 1.60
C ALA A 39 -7.98 1.65 3.04
N ILE A 40 -6.86 1.84 3.72
CA ILE A 40 -6.71 1.63 5.15
C ILE A 40 -6.88 3.00 5.82
N PRO A 41 -7.85 3.21 6.74
CA PRO A 41 -8.00 4.46 7.45
C PRO A 41 -6.69 4.90 8.11
N SER A 42 -6.46 6.20 8.18
CA SER A 42 -5.24 6.75 8.78
C SER A 42 -5.30 6.86 10.30
N GLY A 43 -6.45 6.56 10.90
CA GLY A 43 -6.74 6.86 12.32
C GLY A 43 -7.08 8.33 12.58
N ALA A 44 -7.05 9.19 11.55
CA ALA A 44 -7.40 10.60 11.64
C ALA A 44 -8.43 10.98 10.55
N LEU A 45 -9.68 11.20 10.95
CA LEU A 45 -10.79 11.51 10.04
C LEU A 45 -10.48 12.67 9.09
N SER A 46 -9.83 13.73 9.58
CA SER A 46 -9.47 14.88 8.75
C SER A 46 -8.48 14.52 7.65
N LEU A 47 -7.56 13.59 7.91
CA LEU A 47 -6.59 13.12 6.93
C LEU A 47 -7.25 12.19 5.90
N ASP A 48 -8.14 11.28 6.34
CA ASP A 48 -8.89 10.39 5.45
C ASP A 48 -9.74 11.18 4.44
N LEU A 49 -10.36 12.26 4.92
CA LEU A 49 -11.10 13.19 4.08
C LEU A 49 -10.17 13.94 3.11
N ALA A 50 -9.02 14.41 3.58
CA ALA A 50 -8.04 15.12 2.73
C ALA A 50 -7.44 14.22 1.64
N LEU A 51 -7.26 12.92 1.91
CA LEU A 51 -6.79 11.93 0.93
C LEU A 51 -7.85 11.60 -0.13
N GLY A 52 -9.12 11.88 0.12
CA GLY A 52 -10.23 11.75 -0.84
C GLY A 52 -10.65 10.31 -1.17
N VAL A 53 -9.82 9.31 -0.83
CA VAL A 53 -10.10 7.88 -0.99
C VAL A 53 -10.41 7.17 0.33
N GLY A 54 -10.49 7.93 1.44
CA GLY A 54 -10.85 7.39 2.76
C GLY A 54 -9.70 6.77 3.55
N GLY A 55 -8.45 7.07 3.20
CA GLY A 55 -7.26 6.60 3.90
C GLY A 55 -6.08 6.32 2.97
N TYR A 56 -5.14 5.48 3.43
CA TYR A 56 -3.98 5.05 2.67
C TYR A 56 -4.37 3.99 1.61
N PRO A 57 -4.11 4.22 0.31
CA PRO A 57 -4.54 3.30 -0.75
C PRO A 57 -3.76 1.98 -0.69
N ARG A 58 -4.47 0.85 -0.70
CA ARG A 58 -3.89 -0.50 -0.71
C ARG A 58 -3.15 -0.78 -2.02
N GLY A 59 -2.07 -1.55 -1.93
CA GLY A 59 -1.25 -1.94 -3.10
C GLY A 59 -0.46 -0.77 -3.71
N ARG A 60 -0.22 0.29 -2.93
CA ARG A 60 0.55 1.47 -3.33
C ARG A 60 1.60 1.80 -2.27
N VAL A 61 2.65 2.49 -2.70
CA VAL A 61 3.65 3.07 -1.80
C VAL A 61 3.14 4.43 -1.32
N VAL A 62 3.23 4.67 -0.01
CA VAL A 62 2.90 5.93 0.64
C VAL A 62 4.12 6.43 1.38
N GLU A 63 4.45 7.71 1.23
CA GLU A 63 5.55 8.36 1.95
C GLU A 63 4.99 9.37 2.94
N ILE A 64 5.43 9.28 4.20
CA ILE A 64 5.14 10.25 5.27
C ILE A 64 6.46 10.85 5.72
N PHE A 65 6.71 12.11 5.37
CA PHE A 65 7.93 12.83 5.74
C PHE A 65 7.62 14.06 6.60
N GLY A 66 8.61 14.53 7.35
CA GLY A 66 8.48 15.68 8.24
C GLY A 66 9.56 15.72 9.31
N PRO A 67 9.62 16.83 10.10
CA PRO A 67 10.61 17.01 11.16
C PRO A 67 10.63 15.88 12.20
N GLU A 68 11.71 15.79 12.97
CA GLU A 68 11.73 14.95 14.17
C GLU A 68 10.57 15.29 15.10
N SER A 69 10.00 14.27 15.75
CA SER A 69 8.82 14.42 16.63
C SER A 69 7.55 14.98 15.96
N SER A 70 7.48 15.06 14.63
CA SER A 70 6.26 15.51 13.92
C SER A 70 5.13 14.49 13.87
N GLY A 71 5.33 13.28 14.42
CA GLY A 71 4.31 12.23 14.49
C GLY A 71 4.35 11.20 13.34
N LYS A 72 5.43 11.12 12.56
CA LYS A 72 5.57 10.15 11.45
C LYS A 72 5.32 8.70 11.91
N THR A 73 6.05 8.25 12.93
CA THR A 73 5.93 6.91 13.50
C THR A 73 4.55 6.69 14.13
N THR A 74 3.99 7.72 14.77
CA THR A 74 2.61 7.66 15.32
C THR A 74 1.59 7.41 14.22
N LEU A 75 1.65 8.10 13.08
CA LEU A 75 0.76 7.87 11.94
C LEU A 75 0.96 6.48 11.33
N ALA A 76 2.21 6.02 11.20
CA ALA A 76 2.50 4.68 10.73
C ALA A 76 1.91 3.60 11.65
N LEU A 77 2.00 3.77 12.97
CA LEU A 77 1.42 2.85 13.95
C LEU A 77 -0.12 2.89 13.95
N HIS A 78 -0.74 4.04 13.69
CA HIS A 78 -2.19 4.09 13.45
C HIS A 78 -2.60 3.32 12.19
N ALA A 79 -1.84 3.46 11.10
CA ALA A 79 -2.08 2.67 9.89
C ALA A 79 -2.02 1.16 10.16
N VAL A 80 -1.04 0.74 10.98
CA VAL A 80 -0.91 -0.66 11.44
C VAL A 80 -2.13 -1.09 12.26
N ALA A 81 -2.54 -0.29 13.24
CA ALA A 81 -3.68 -0.59 14.09
C ALA A 81 -4.99 -0.72 13.27
N GLU A 82 -5.22 0.19 12.33
CA GLU A 82 -6.39 0.16 11.44
C GLU A 82 -6.35 -1.04 10.49
N ALA A 83 -5.17 -1.40 9.97
CA ALA A 83 -5.01 -2.60 9.16
C ALA A 83 -5.33 -3.88 9.96
N GLN A 84 -4.83 -3.98 11.20
CA GLN A 84 -5.10 -5.11 12.09
C GLN A 84 -6.58 -5.17 12.52
N ALA A 85 -7.21 -4.03 12.80
CA ALA A 85 -8.62 -3.95 13.15
C ALA A 85 -9.55 -4.48 12.04
N GLN A 86 -9.10 -4.40 10.78
CA GLN A 86 -9.79 -4.97 9.62
C GLN A 86 -9.41 -6.43 9.33
N GLY A 87 -8.72 -7.10 10.26
CA GLY A 87 -8.26 -8.49 10.13
C GLY A 87 -7.04 -8.66 9.22
N GLY A 88 -6.34 -7.57 8.90
CA GLY A 88 -5.08 -7.61 8.15
C GLY A 88 -3.88 -8.00 9.02
N ILE A 89 -2.81 -8.43 8.34
CA ILE A 89 -1.50 -8.66 8.96
C ILE A 89 -0.62 -7.46 8.63
N ALA A 90 0.17 -7.00 9.60
CA ALA A 90 1.09 -5.89 9.45
C ALA A 90 2.51 -6.32 9.80
N ALA A 91 3.48 -5.70 9.11
CA ALA A 91 4.89 -5.79 9.42
C ALA A 91 5.46 -4.40 9.62
N PHE A 92 6.40 -4.26 10.56
CA PHE A 92 7.10 -3.02 10.86
C PHE A 92 8.61 -3.22 10.73
N ILE A 93 9.24 -2.45 9.85
CA ILE A 93 10.69 -2.46 9.66
C ILE A 93 11.26 -1.28 10.46
N ASP A 94 11.77 -1.57 11.65
CA ASP A 94 12.34 -0.57 12.56
C ASP A 94 13.81 -0.35 12.24
N ALA A 95 14.07 0.42 11.18
CA ALA A 95 15.43 0.81 10.79
C ALA A 95 16.06 1.85 11.74
N GLU A 96 15.25 2.55 12.55
CA GLU A 96 15.73 3.56 13.53
C GLU A 96 16.02 2.96 14.91
N HIS A 97 15.70 1.69 15.12
CA HIS A 97 15.89 0.96 16.39
C HIS A 97 15.22 1.69 17.57
N ALA A 98 14.08 2.34 17.31
CA ALA A 98 13.43 3.29 18.22
C ALA A 98 11.96 2.97 18.52
N LEU A 99 11.47 1.81 18.08
CA LEU A 99 10.07 1.43 18.28
C LEU A 99 9.76 1.12 19.76
N ASP A 100 8.87 1.90 20.37
CA ASP A 100 8.33 1.64 21.71
C ASP A 100 7.06 0.77 21.65
N VAL A 101 7.20 -0.49 22.08
CA VAL A 101 6.11 -1.48 22.13
C VAL A 101 4.95 -1.04 23.03
N SER A 102 5.26 -0.37 24.15
CA SER A 102 4.25 0.11 25.10
C SER A 102 3.42 1.23 24.49
N TYR A 103 4.06 2.11 23.71
CA TYR A 103 3.39 3.17 22.97
C TYR A 103 2.54 2.60 21.83
N ALA A 104 3.08 1.67 21.03
CA ALA A 104 2.34 1.01 19.96
C ALA A 104 1.05 0.34 20.48
N ARG A 105 1.12 -0.37 21.61
CA ARG A 105 -0.06 -0.98 22.25
C ARG A 105 -1.12 0.06 22.64
N ARG A 106 -0.70 1.23 23.14
CA ARG A 106 -1.63 2.33 23.48
C ARG A 106 -2.31 2.94 22.26
N LEU A 107 -1.68 2.88 21.09
CA LEU A 107 -2.27 3.33 19.83
C LEU A 107 -3.24 2.29 19.20
N GLY A 108 -3.42 1.13 19.84
CA GLY A 108 -4.34 0.09 19.36
C GLY A 108 -3.67 -0.99 18.51
N VAL A 109 -2.34 -0.98 18.40
CA VAL A 109 -1.60 -2.04 17.71
C VAL A 109 -1.69 -3.33 18.52
N ASN A 110 -2.11 -4.42 17.87
CA ASN A 110 -1.95 -5.76 18.40
C ASN A 110 -0.49 -6.18 18.24
N VAL A 111 0.31 -5.91 19.27
CA VAL A 111 1.75 -6.15 19.27
C VAL A 111 2.13 -7.63 19.28
N GLU A 112 1.22 -8.52 19.72
CA GLU A 112 1.49 -9.97 19.73
C GLU A 112 1.48 -10.56 18.32
N ASP A 113 0.70 -9.95 17.42
CA ASP A 113 0.57 -10.37 16.01
C ASP A 113 1.30 -9.43 15.03
N LEU A 114 2.09 -8.47 15.53
CA LEU A 114 2.88 -7.56 14.69
C LEU A 114 4.22 -8.21 14.33
N LEU A 115 4.48 -8.36 13.03
CA LEU A 115 5.79 -8.78 12.55
C LEU A 115 6.78 -7.60 12.66
N VAL A 116 7.94 -7.80 13.27
CA VAL A 116 8.95 -6.74 13.42
C VAL A 116 10.30 -7.22 12.91
N SER A 117 10.99 -6.35 12.17
CA SER A 117 12.38 -6.56 11.77
C SER A 117 13.22 -5.34 12.10
N GLN A 118 14.44 -5.57 12.60
CA GLN A 118 15.46 -4.55 12.86
C GLN A 118 16.67 -4.86 11.97
N PRO A 119 16.67 -4.36 10.72
CA PRO A 119 17.75 -4.64 9.78
C PRO A 119 19.01 -3.84 10.13
N ASP A 120 20.15 -4.37 9.70
CA ASP A 120 21.47 -3.73 9.82
C ASP A 120 21.71 -2.72 8.67
N THR A 121 21.09 -2.94 7.49
CA THR A 121 21.24 -2.07 6.31
C THR A 121 19.93 -1.79 5.60
N GLY A 122 19.91 -0.73 4.78
CA GLY A 122 18.74 -0.37 3.97
C GLY A 122 18.42 -1.42 2.89
N GLU A 123 19.43 -2.04 2.30
CA GLU A 123 19.25 -3.13 1.33
C GLU A 123 18.56 -4.33 1.98
N GLN A 124 19.02 -4.74 3.16
CA GLN A 124 18.39 -5.81 3.93
C GLN A 124 16.94 -5.47 4.27
N ALA A 125 16.65 -4.21 4.62
CA ALA A 125 15.29 -3.75 4.89
C ALA A 125 14.34 -3.95 3.70
N LEU A 126 14.84 -3.78 2.47
CA LEU A 126 14.06 -3.89 1.23
C LEU A 126 13.93 -5.34 0.71
N GLU A 127 14.84 -6.24 1.07
CA GLU A 127 14.82 -7.65 0.66
C GLU A 127 13.86 -8.53 1.48
N ILE A 128 13.41 -8.05 2.65
CA ILE A 128 12.43 -8.73 3.49
C ILE A 128 11.10 -8.82 2.71
N THR A 129 10.74 -10.03 2.27
CA THR A 129 9.56 -10.35 1.44
C THR A 129 8.67 -11.42 2.06
#